data_AF-A0A969GIH9-F1
#
_entry.id   AF-A0A969GIH9-F1
#
_cell.length_a   1.000
_cell.length_b   1.000
_cell.length_c   1.000
_cell.angle_alpha   90.00
_cell.angle_beta   90.00
_cell.angle_gamma   90.00
#
_symmetry.space_group_name_H-M   'P 1'
#
loop_
_entity.id
_entity.type
_entity.pdbx_description
1 polymer ?
#
loop_
_entity_poly.entity_id
_entity_poly.type
_entity_poly.pdbx_seq_one_letter_code
_entity_poly.pdbx_strand_id
1 'polypeptide(L)'
;VQRQAAQIGRGIVNTQYNYDYQPVLQDGFSTLEDGLATNEMVAVAAGDMVYNADGEPEELQVGTMVMLNGEPTAWDGASELELPQLVVTYKLLPYTWSDGTPGSIEDVELGFQINCDKESGATSFITCESIQGVEYGDGLEYTVTYLPGVQDPTYYLAPFSIGAGGDTMYPSHQVVSDGRLLKDVPGAEWQTLPEVAETPLSFGAFYISEWAKGERIVFERNPYWEGDVTGINQIVIVFVEDTNQAVAQLLNGDVDFLERATLGGGAEVQTLIDAADQGKVNVEILPSPTWEHIDMNLFTK
;
A
#
# COMPACT_ATOMS: atom_id res chain seq x y z
N VAL A 1 0.05 -1.92 -13.92
CA VAL A 1 -0.86 -3.09 -13.94
C VAL A 1 -1.00 -3.82 -12.61
N GLN A 2 0.00 -4.57 -12.10
CA GLN A 2 -0.18 -5.46 -10.92
C GLN A 2 -0.76 -4.73 -9.69
N ARG A 3 -0.24 -3.54 -9.37
CA ARG A 3 -0.77 -2.71 -8.29
C ARG A 3 -2.22 -2.25 -8.52
N GLN A 4 -2.59 -1.87 -9.74
CA GLN A 4 -3.98 -1.47 -10.04
C GLN A 4 -4.93 -2.66 -9.91
N ALA A 5 -4.55 -3.84 -10.42
CA ALA A 5 -5.33 -5.06 -10.27
C ALA A 5 -5.53 -5.43 -8.79
N ALA A 6 -4.48 -5.31 -7.97
CA ALA A 6 -4.57 -5.52 -6.53
C ALA A 6 -5.53 -4.52 -5.86
N GLN A 7 -5.43 -3.23 -6.19
CA GLN A 7 -6.31 -2.19 -5.65
C GLN A 7 -7.79 -2.42 -6.02
N ILE A 8 -8.07 -2.88 -7.25
CA ILE A 8 -9.42 -3.24 -7.69
C ILE A 8 -9.95 -4.44 -6.88
N GLY A 9 -9.12 -5.47 -6.68
CA GLY A 9 -9.54 -6.75 -6.11
C GLY A 9 -9.46 -6.87 -4.59
N ARG A 10 -8.85 -5.91 -3.88
CA ARG A 10 -8.71 -5.93 -2.40
C ARG A 10 -9.39 -4.75 -1.71
N GLY A 11 -9.48 -3.60 -2.40
CA GLY A 11 -9.82 -2.33 -1.78
C GLY A 11 -8.57 -1.50 -1.47
N ILE A 12 -8.79 -0.25 -1.06
CA ILE A 12 -7.73 0.72 -0.76
C ILE A 12 -8.08 1.54 0.47
N VAL A 13 -7.08 1.81 1.30
CA VAL A 13 -7.27 2.66 2.49
C VAL A 13 -7.13 4.13 2.14
N ASN A 14 -6.08 4.44 1.39
CA ASN A 14 -5.79 5.74 0.82
C ASN A 14 -5.52 5.58 -0.68
N THR A 15 -5.76 6.63 -1.46
CA THR A 15 -5.42 6.67 -2.88
C THR A 15 -4.51 7.85 -3.19
N GLN A 16 -3.93 7.84 -4.38
CA GLN A 16 -3.08 8.88 -4.94
C GLN A 16 -3.40 9.17 -6.42
N TYR A 17 -4.64 8.87 -6.85
CA TYR A 17 -4.98 8.84 -8.29
C TYR A 17 -4.97 10.20 -8.98
N ASN A 18 -5.09 11.30 -8.25
CA ASN A 18 -5.02 12.66 -8.80
C ASN A 18 -3.69 13.37 -8.48
N TYR A 19 -2.63 12.62 -8.15
CA TYR A 19 -1.31 13.12 -7.72
C TYR A 19 -1.25 13.76 -6.33
N ASP A 20 -2.37 13.83 -5.60
CA ASP A 20 -2.43 14.09 -4.17
C ASP A 20 -2.93 12.84 -3.45
N TYR A 21 -2.72 12.75 -2.13
CA TYR A 21 -3.34 11.70 -1.34
C TYR A 21 -4.84 11.99 -1.11
N GLN A 22 -5.67 10.94 -1.11
CA GLN A 22 -7.05 11.02 -0.64
C GLN A 22 -7.35 9.86 0.32
N PRO A 23 -8.05 10.12 1.43
CA PRO A 23 -8.61 9.05 2.25
C PRO A 23 -9.74 8.35 1.49
N VAL A 24 -9.81 7.02 1.62
CA VAL A 24 -10.89 6.20 1.06
C VAL A 24 -11.56 5.40 2.16
N LEU A 25 -10.84 4.46 2.78
CA LEU A 25 -11.30 3.77 3.97
C LEU A 25 -10.86 4.47 5.25
N GLN A 26 -9.73 5.19 5.22
CA GLN A 26 -9.34 6.03 6.35
C GLN A 26 -10.40 7.12 6.57
N ASP A 27 -10.83 7.31 7.82
CA ASP A 27 -11.80 8.34 8.19
C ASP A 27 -11.10 9.69 8.33
N GLY A 28 -10.85 10.34 7.20
CA GLY A 28 -10.02 11.54 7.12
C GLY A 28 -8.54 11.26 7.36
N PHE A 29 -7.71 12.29 7.22
CA PHE A 29 -6.27 12.17 7.50
C PHE A 29 -5.97 12.36 8.98
N SER A 30 -5.02 11.58 9.50
CA SER A 30 -4.61 11.67 10.90
C SER A 30 -3.57 12.76 11.10
N THR A 31 -4.03 14.02 11.13
CA THR A 31 -3.15 15.19 11.18
C THR A 31 -2.94 15.71 12.61
N LEU A 32 -1.89 16.53 12.79
CA LEU A 32 -1.68 17.30 14.02
C LEU A 32 -2.82 18.32 14.24
N GLU A 33 -3.28 18.95 13.17
CA GLU A 33 -4.34 19.98 13.19
C GLU A 33 -5.69 19.42 13.67
N ASP A 34 -5.99 18.17 13.29
CA ASP A 34 -7.22 17.48 13.68
C ASP A 34 -7.11 16.79 15.05
N GLY A 35 -5.96 16.92 15.72
CA GLY A 35 -5.69 16.33 17.03
C GLY A 35 -5.59 14.79 17.01
N LEU A 36 -5.41 14.21 15.83
CA LEU A 36 -5.22 12.77 15.64
C LEU A 36 -3.74 12.39 15.63
N ALA A 37 -2.84 13.37 15.60
CA ALA A 37 -1.41 13.17 15.82
C ALA A 37 -0.88 14.12 16.89
N THR A 38 0.22 13.72 17.53
CA THR A 38 1.07 14.59 18.36
C THR A 38 2.53 14.43 17.97
N ASN A 39 3.33 15.47 18.17
CA ASN A 39 4.78 15.43 17.92
C ASN A 39 5.52 16.11 19.07
N GLU A 40 5.56 15.43 20.20
CA GLU A 40 6.08 16.00 21.45
C GLU A 40 7.56 15.65 21.62
N MET A 41 8.31 16.51 22.31
CA MET A 41 9.69 16.23 22.70
C MET A 41 9.69 15.22 23.84
N VAL A 42 10.40 14.10 23.65
CA VAL A 42 10.57 13.06 24.67
C VAL A 42 12.04 12.91 25.02
N ALA A 43 12.33 12.83 26.32
CA ALA A 43 13.67 12.54 26.80
C ALA A 43 14.05 11.11 26.43
N VAL A 44 15.23 10.95 25.84
CA VAL A 44 15.82 9.66 25.48
C VAL A 44 17.14 9.47 26.23
N ALA A 45 17.45 8.23 26.56
CA ALA A 45 18.64 7.83 27.30
C ALA A 45 19.49 6.82 26.52
N ALA A 46 20.73 6.62 26.97
CA ALA A 46 21.62 5.63 26.38
C ALA A 46 20.95 4.23 26.37
N GLY A 47 20.95 3.58 25.21
CA GLY A 47 20.32 2.28 24.99
C GLY A 47 18.86 2.34 24.53
N ASP A 48 18.22 3.52 24.55
CA ASP A 48 16.90 3.67 23.92
C ASP A 48 17.04 3.56 22.40
N MET A 49 16.07 2.90 21.75
CA MET A 49 15.99 2.89 20.30
C MET A 49 15.51 4.24 19.79
N VAL A 50 16.28 4.86 18.90
CA VAL A 50 15.96 6.13 18.23
C VAL A 50 16.05 5.96 16.72
N TYR A 51 15.49 6.91 15.98
CA TYR A 51 15.66 7.01 14.53
C TYR A 51 16.83 7.95 14.23
N ASN A 52 17.90 7.40 13.67
CA ASN A 52 19.13 8.15 13.43
C ASN A 52 18.99 9.09 12.21
N ALA A 53 20.02 9.91 11.98
CA ALA A 53 20.03 10.90 10.91
C ALA A 53 20.02 10.30 9.49
N ASP A 54 20.35 9.02 9.35
CA ASP A 54 20.29 8.28 8.08
C ASP A 54 18.91 7.65 7.85
N GLY A 55 17.99 7.76 8.82
CA GLY A 55 16.63 7.22 8.72
C GLY A 55 16.58 5.72 9.05
N GLU A 56 17.38 5.28 10.00
CA GLU A 56 17.43 3.89 10.46
C GLU A 56 17.27 3.81 11.98
N PRO A 57 16.67 2.73 12.51
CA PRO A 57 16.63 2.52 13.96
C PRO A 57 18.03 2.19 14.51
N GLU A 58 18.45 2.89 15.56
CA GLU A 58 19.74 2.68 16.24
C GLU A 58 19.59 2.82 17.76
N GLU A 59 20.28 1.97 18.53
CA GLU A 59 20.40 2.18 19.98
C GLU A 59 21.23 3.43 20.24
N LEU A 60 20.67 4.38 21.01
CA LEU A 60 21.33 5.64 21.31
C LEU A 60 22.60 5.42 22.13
N GLN A 61 23.74 5.83 21.58
CA GLN A 61 25.05 5.79 22.23
C GLN A 61 25.89 7.02 21.86
N VAL A 62 27.01 7.23 22.57
CA VAL A 62 27.92 8.35 22.25
C VAL A 62 28.38 8.24 20.80
N GLY A 63 28.16 9.30 20.03
CA GLY A 63 28.49 9.37 18.62
C GLY A 63 27.36 8.99 17.67
N THR A 64 26.23 8.45 18.14
CA THR A 64 25.03 8.24 17.31
C THR A 64 24.59 9.59 16.73
N MET A 65 24.40 9.62 15.42
CA MET A 65 23.98 10.81 14.68
C MET A 65 22.46 10.89 14.69
N VAL A 66 21.90 11.94 15.29
CA VAL A 66 20.45 12.19 15.34
C VAL A 66 20.11 13.51 14.68
N MET A 67 18.89 13.67 14.19
CA MET A 67 18.42 14.94 13.65
C MET A 67 17.98 15.87 14.77
N LEU A 68 18.72 16.98 14.97
CA LEU A 68 18.37 18.03 15.91
C LEU A 68 18.19 19.34 15.17
N ASN A 69 17.00 19.94 15.25
CA ASN A 69 16.67 21.18 14.55
C ASN A 69 16.96 21.15 13.04
N GLY A 70 16.83 19.98 12.41
CA GLY A 70 17.08 19.80 10.97
C GLY A 70 18.54 19.54 10.59
N GLU A 71 19.45 19.39 11.56
CA GLU A 71 20.87 19.12 11.31
C GLU A 71 21.31 17.80 11.96
N PRO A 72 22.06 16.92 11.25
CA PRO A 72 22.67 15.74 11.85
C PRO A 72 23.68 16.12 12.94
N THR A 73 23.44 15.65 14.15
CA THR A 73 24.26 15.96 15.33
C THR A 73 24.64 14.68 16.07
N ALA A 74 25.93 14.50 16.36
CA ALA A 74 26.41 13.40 17.20
C ALA A 74 26.03 13.63 18.66
N TRP A 75 25.39 12.65 19.30
CA TRP A 75 25.10 12.74 20.74
C TRP A 75 26.38 12.58 21.58
N ASP A 76 26.55 13.45 22.59
CA ASP A 76 27.76 13.52 23.41
C ASP A 76 27.75 12.61 24.65
N GLY A 77 26.59 12.02 24.96
CA GLY A 77 26.37 11.16 26.14
C GLY A 77 26.42 11.88 27.49
N ALA A 78 26.56 13.20 27.50
CA ALA A 78 26.65 14.01 28.72
C ALA A 78 25.39 14.85 28.94
N SER A 79 24.75 15.27 27.86
CA SER A 79 23.51 16.05 27.87
C SER A 79 22.27 15.16 27.80
N GLU A 80 21.23 15.54 28.53
CA GLU A 80 19.89 15.01 28.31
C GLU A 80 19.48 15.34 26.88
N LEU A 81 19.11 14.30 26.12
CA LEU A 81 18.70 14.43 24.73
C LEU A 81 17.18 14.33 24.68
N GLU A 82 16.55 15.32 24.07
CA GLU A 82 15.14 15.25 23.73
C GLU A 82 15.00 15.14 22.22
N LEU A 83 14.16 14.20 21.77
CA LEU A 83 13.84 14.00 20.37
C LEU A 83 12.33 14.13 20.16
N PRO A 84 11.87 14.67 19.02
CA PRO A 84 10.44 14.68 18.70
C PRO A 84 9.95 13.25 18.49
N GLN A 85 8.79 12.91 19.04
CA GLN A 85 8.15 11.62 18.88
C GLN A 85 6.74 11.78 18.30
N LEU A 86 6.54 11.18 17.14
CA LEU A 86 5.22 11.07 16.52
C LEU A 86 4.39 9.98 17.20
N VAL A 87 3.17 10.36 17.59
CA VAL A 87 2.11 9.43 17.99
C VAL A 87 0.89 9.76 17.13
N VAL A 88 0.37 8.78 16.40
CA VAL A 88 -0.68 9.00 15.40
C VAL A 88 -1.82 8.00 15.61
N THR A 89 -3.04 8.50 15.74
CA THR A 89 -4.26 7.71 15.80
C THR A 89 -4.94 7.67 14.44
N TYR A 90 -5.06 6.48 13.88
CA TYR A 90 -5.75 6.24 12.61
C TYR A 90 -7.14 5.70 12.88
N LYS A 91 -8.10 6.19 12.11
CA LYS A 91 -9.49 5.76 12.14
C LYS A 91 -9.89 5.26 10.77
N LEU A 92 -10.68 4.20 10.73
CA LEU A 92 -11.24 3.65 9.50
C LEU A 92 -12.76 3.81 9.54
N LEU A 93 -13.34 4.08 8.38
CA LEU A 93 -14.78 3.97 8.16
C LEU A 93 -15.20 2.50 8.29
N PRO A 94 -16.44 2.20 8.71
CA PRO A 94 -16.98 0.86 8.63
C PRO A 94 -16.91 0.30 7.21
N TYR A 95 -16.49 -0.96 7.08
CA TYR A 95 -16.42 -1.68 5.81
C TYR A 95 -16.95 -3.09 5.97
N THR A 96 -17.26 -3.72 4.83
CA THR A 96 -17.71 -5.10 4.76
C THR A 96 -16.89 -5.82 3.70
N TRP A 97 -16.35 -6.98 4.06
CA TRP A 97 -15.63 -7.85 3.15
C TRP A 97 -16.57 -8.45 2.09
N SER A 98 -16.02 -8.92 0.99
CA SER A 98 -16.76 -9.46 -0.15
C SER A 98 -17.54 -10.74 0.16
N ASP A 99 -17.28 -11.38 1.31
CA ASP A 99 -18.06 -12.50 1.84
C ASP A 99 -19.25 -12.07 2.73
N GLY A 100 -19.38 -10.76 3.01
CA GLY A 100 -20.42 -10.17 3.84
C GLY A 100 -20.05 -9.97 5.30
N THR A 101 -18.83 -10.36 5.71
CA THR A 101 -18.37 -10.17 7.08
C THR A 101 -17.99 -8.70 7.32
N PRO A 102 -18.52 -8.04 8.36
CA PRO A 102 -18.08 -6.69 8.73
C PRO A 102 -16.60 -6.68 9.10
N GLY A 103 -15.89 -5.62 8.68
CA GLY A 103 -14.51 -5.39 9.05
C GLY A 103 -14.32 -5.20 10.55
N SER A 104 -13.13 -5.55 11.05
CA SER A 104 -12.81 -5.42 12.47
C SER A 104 -11.37 -4.96 12.68
N ILE A 105 -11.06 -4.50 13.90
CA ILE A 105 -9.69 -4.09 14.23
C ILE A 105 -8.68 -5.24 14.18
N GLU A 106 -9.13 -6.50 14.33
CA GLU A 106 -8.29 -7.70 14.18
C GLU A 106 -7.71 -7.81 12.75
N ASP A 107 -8.38 -7.21 11.76
CA ASP A 107 -7.88 -7.20 10.38
C ASP A 107 -6.61 -6.32 10.25
N VAL A 108 -6.59 -5.20 10.97
CA VAL A 108 -5.43 -4.30 11.05
C VAL A 108 -4.32 -4.92 11.88
N GLU A 109 -4.66 -5.55 13.01
CA GLU A 109 -3.71 -6.29 13.83
C GLU A 109 -2.98 -7.36 13.00
N LEU A 110 -3.73 -8.12 12.19
CA LEU A 110 -3.15 -9.08 11.26
C LEU A 110 -2.26 -8.42 10.19
N GLY A 111 -2.65 -7.25 9.70
CA GLY A 111 -1.83 -6.41 8.82
C GLY A 111 -0.44 -6.14 9.39
N PHE A 112 -0.37 -5.59 10.60
CA PHE A 112 0.91 -5.34 11.28
C PHE A 112 1.68 -6.64 11.56
N GLN A 113 1.00 -7.69 12.04
CA GLN A 113 1.61 -8.98 12.34
C GLN A 113 2.37 -9.52 11.12
N ILE A 114 1.74 -9.52 9.94
CA ILE A 114 2.31 -10.13 8.73
C ILE A 114 3.31 -9.21 8.04
N ASN A 115 3.01 -7.91 7.93
CA ASN A 115 3.90 -6.97 7.26
C ASN A 115 5.22 -6.79 8.04
N CYS A 116 5.20 -7.03 9.36
CA CYS A 116 6.39 -6.94 10.22
C CYS A 116 7.04 -8.30 10.56
N ASP A 117 6.49 -9.42 10.07
CA ASP A 117 7.11 -10.73 10.18
C ASP A 117 8.18 -10.92 9.09
N LYS A 118 9.44 -11.13 9.49
CA LYS A 118 10.56 -11.33 8.56
C LYS A 118 10.48 -12.63 7.75
N GLU A 119 9.60 -13.55 8.13
CA GLU A 119 9.34 -14.79 7.40
C GLU A 119 8.14 -14.68 6.44
N SER A 120 7.37 -13.59 6.46
CA SER A 120 6.14 -13.46 5.64
C SER A 120 6.37 -13.37 4.14
N GLY A 121 7.60 -13.05 3.73
CA GLY A 121 7.93 -12.67 2.36
C GLY A 121 7.78 -11.18 2.07
N ALA A 122 7.51 -10.34 3.08
CA ALA A 122 7.59 -8.88 2.97
C ALA A 122 8.99 -8.45 2.48
N THR A 123 9.02 -7.50 1.56
CA THR A 123 10.25 -7.05 0.86
C THR A 123 10.89 -5.81 1.47
N SER A 124 10.22 -5.20 2.45
CA SER A 124 10.69 -4.03 3.18
C SER A 124 10.14 -4.05 4.60
N PHE A 125 10.95 -3.60 5.56
CA PHE A 125 10.58 -3.51 6.98
C PHE A 125 10.70 -2.09 7.52
N ILE A 126 10.98 -1.09 6.67
CA ILE A 126 11.24 0.31 7.08
C ILE A 126 10.11 0.85 7.97
N THR A 127 8.85 0.63 7.58
CA THR A 127 7.69 1.05 8.37
C THR A 127 7.62 0.33 9.72
N CYS A 128 7.93 -0.97 9.77
CA CYS A 128 7.91 -1.73 11.01
C CYS A 128 9.05 -1.32 11.95
N GLU A 129 10.22 -1.08 11.38
CA GLU A 129 11.45 -0.69 12.07
C GLU A 129 11.39 0.74 12.61
N SER A 130 10.48 1.58 12.12
CA SER A 130 10.23 2.93 12.65
C SER A 130 9.17 2.96 13.77
N ILE A 131 8.46 1.86 14.03
CA ILE A 131 7.37 1.80 15.01
C ILE A 131 7.90 1.32 16.37
N GLN A 132 7.59 2.08 17.42
CA GLN A 132 7.84 1.68 18.80
C GLN A 132 6.71 0.79 19.35
N GLY A 133 5.46 1.07 18.98
CA GLY A 133 4.32 0.28 19.43
C GLY A 133 3.03 0.65 18.72
N VAL A 134 2.06 -0.26 18.79
CA VAL A 134 0.71 -0.09 18.26
C VAL A 134 -0.29 -0.46 19.36
N GLU A 135 -1.27 0.40 19.57
CA GLU A 135 -2.39 0.18 20.48
C GLU A 135 -3.68 0.12 19.66
N TYR A 136 -4.43 -0.97 19.79
CA TYR A 136 -5.70 -1.16 19.07
C TYR A 136 -6.86 -0.76 19.97
N GLY A 137 -7.79 0.04 19.42
CA GLY A 137 -9.00 0.48 20.12
C GLY A 137 -10.13 -0.56 20.05
N ASP A 138 -11.24 -0.27 20.75
CA ASP A 138 -12.46 -1.10 20.72
C ASP A 138 -13.25 -0.95 19.40
N GLY A 139 -12.98 0.13 18.64
CA GLY A 139 -13.57 0.41 17.34
C GLY A 139 -12.61 0.17 16.18
N LEU A 140 -12.94 0.68 15.00
CA LEU A 140 -12.03 0.69 13.84
C LEU A 140 -11.00 1.82 13.96
N GLU A 141 -10.27 1.84 15.07
CA GLU A 141 -9.22 2.83 15.34
C GLU A 141 -8.02 2.19 16.05
N TYR A 142 -6.83 2.72 15.79
CA TYR A 142 -5.58 2.29 16.40
C TYR A 142 -4.59 3.45 16.47
N THR A 143 -3.73 3.43 17.48
CA THR A 143 -2.70 4.43 17.72
C THR A 143 -1.33 3.81 17.50
N VAL A 144 -0.52 4.45 16.67
CA VAL A 144 0.87 4.07 16.41
C VAL A 144 1.78 5.08 17.06
N THR A 145 2.67 4.58 17.93
CA THR A 145 3.78 5.35 18.49
C THR A 145 5.03 5.01 17.69
N TYR A 146 5.63 6.01 17.06
CA TYR A 146 6.87 5.85 16.31
C TYR A 146 8.09 6.01 17.23
N LEU A 147 9.25 5.50 16.81
CA LEU A 147 10.51 5.73 17.51
C LEU A 147 10.82 7.24 17.57
N PRO A 148 11.42 7.75 18.67
CA PRO A 148 11.86 9.13 18.75
C PRO A 148 12.79 9.48 17.58
N GLY A 149 12.53 10.60 16.90
CA GLY A 149 13.27 11.04 15.72
C GLY A 149 12.60 10.70 14.38
N VAL A 150 11.62 9.80 14.32
CA VAL A 150 10.84 9.55 13.10
C VAL A 150 9.99 10.78 12.79
N GLN A 151 10.16 11.35 11.60
CA GLN A 151 9.45 12.56 11.13
C GLN A 151 8.97 12.37 9.68
N ASP A 152 8.38 11.21 9.36
CA ASP A 152 7.92 10.90 8.01
C ASP A 152 6.91 11.96 7.52
N PRO A 153 7.12 12.60 6.36
CA PRO A 153 6.22 13.65 5.86
C PRO A 153 4.82 13.15 5.50
N THR A 154 4.61 11.84 5.47
CA THR A 154 3.35 11.15 5.18
C THR A 154 2.75 10.44 6.40
N TYR A 155 3.18 10.81 7.62
CA TYR A 155 2.68 10.22 8.88
C TYR A 155 1.13 10.20 9.00
N TYR A 156 0.43 11.12 8.33
CA TYR A 156 -1.03 11.21 8.37
C TYR A 156 -1.76 10.10 7.58
N LEU A 157 -1.01 9.30 6.81
CA LEU A 157 -1.51 8.11 6.12
C LEU A 157 -1.36 6.89 7.02
N ALA A 158 -2.41 6.07 7.09
CA ALA A 158 -2.36 4.77 7.75
C ALA A 158 -1.15 3.94 7.24
N PRO A 159 -0.38 3.28 8.13
CA PRO A 159 0.72 2.42 7.72
C PRO A 159 0.30 1.39 6.67
N PHE A 160 1.19 1.12 5.72
CA PHE A 160 0.98 0.19 4.60
C PHE A 160 -0.16 0.57 3.63
N SER A 161 -0.82 1.72 3.79
CA SER A 161 -1.95 2.11 2.94
C SER A 161 -1.55 2.49 1.52
N ILE A 162 -0.29 2.91 1.33
CA ILE A 162 0.31 3.29 0.06
C ILE A 162 1.66 2.59 -0.06
N GLY A 163 1.93 1.98 -1.22
CA GLY A 163 3.25 1.45 -1.55
C GLY A 163 3.23 -0.03 -1.90
N ALA A 164 4.41 -0.65 -1.86
CA ALA A 164 4.65 -2.04 -2.24
C ALA A 164 5.03 -2.95 -1.05
N GLY A 165 4.64 -2.56 0.17
CA GLY A 165 5.10 -3.17 1.44
C GLY A 165 4.06 -3.97 2.22
N GLY A 166 2.93 -4.31 1.60
CA GLY A 166 1.82 -4.99 2.26
C GLY A 166 0.52 -4.20 2.20
N ASP A 167 -0.56 -4.81 2.68
CA ASP A 167 -1.87 -4.17 2.83
C ASP A 167 -2.04 -3.74 4.30
N THR A 168 -2.70 -2.60 4.57
CA THR A 168 -2.96 -2.14 5.96
C THR A 168 -3.76 -3.16 6.77
N MET A 169 -4.59 -3.97 6.12
CA MET A 169 -5.42 -4.98 6.77
C MET A 169 -5.59 -6.22 5.91
N TYR A 170 -5.73 -7.37 6.57
CA TYR A 170 -6.06 -8.66 5.97
C TYR A 170 -7.30 -9.25 6.66
N PRO A 171 -8.15 -10.03 5.96
CA PRO A 171 -9.40 -10.54 6.53
C PRO A 171 -9.13 -11.61 7.59
N SER A 172 -9.03 -11.19 8.85
CA SER A 172 -8.62 -12.03 9.98
C SER A 172 -9.55 -13.23 10.20
N HIS A 173 -10.81 -13.10 9.80
CA HIS A 173 -11.86 -14.11 9.87
C HIS A 173 -11.83 -15.13 8.72
N GLN A 174 -11.08 -14.88 7.64
CA GLN A 174 -11.10 -15.73 6.45
C GLN A 174 -10.65 -17.14 6.82
N VAL A 175 -11.46 -18.15 6.50
CA VAL A 175 -11.08 -19.55 6.64
C VAL A 175 -10.33 -19.97 5.39
N VAL A 176 -9.08 -20.40 5.54
CA VAL A 176 -8.26 -20.88 4.42
C VAL A 176 -8.58 -22.34 4.10
N SER A 177 -8.15 -22.81 2.93
CA SER A 177 -8.48 -24.13 2.38
C SER A 177 -8.17 -25.33 3.29
N ASP A 178 -7.23 -25.20 4.24
CA ASP A 178 -6.92 -26.22 5.23
C ASP A 178 -7.77 -26.17 6.51
N GLY A 179 -8.66 -25.18 6.63
CA GLY A 179 -9.60 -24.99 7.73
C GLY A 179 -9.14 -24.06 8.85
N ARG A 180 -7.91 -23.53 8.81
CA ARG A 180 -7.46 -22.49 9.75
C ARG A 180 -8.12 -21.15 9.47
N LEU A 181 -8.20 -20.28 10.47
CA LEU A 181 -8.42 -18.86 10.23
C LEU A 181 -7.12 -18.25 9.71
N LEU A 182 -7.23 -17.27 8.81
CA LEU A 182 -6.08 -16.61 8.19
C LEU A 182 -5.14 -16.00 9.25
N LYS A 183 -5.70 -15.44 10.33
CA LYS A 183 -4.92 -14.91 11.47
C LYS A 183 -4.07 -15.94 12.21
N ASP A 184 -4.42 -17.22 12.10
CA ASP A 184 -3.70 -18.33 12.74
C ASP A 184 -2.64 -18.95 11.80
N VAL A 185 -2.53 -18.48 10.56
CA VAL A 185 -1.54 -18.96 9.59
C VAL A 185 -0.19 -18.25 9.84
N PRO A 186 0.90 -19.00 10.12
CA PRO A 186 2.25 -18.43 10.29
C PRO A 186 2.71 -17.67 9.05
N GLY A 187 3.41 -16.53 9.25
CA GLY A 187 3.90 -15.68 8.16
C GLY A 187 4.66 -16.45 7.07
N ALA A 188 5.51 -17.41 7.45
CA ALA A 188 6.27 -18.28 6.54
C ALA A 188 5.42 -18.99 5.46
N GLU A 189 4.11 -19.14 5.66
CA GLU A 189 3.19 -19.79 4.71
C GLU A 189 2.45 -18.78 3.80
N TRP A 190 2.49 -17.48 4.08
CA TRP A 190 1.64 -16.46 3.44
C TRP A 190 1.98 -16.22 1.97
N GLN A 191 3.28 -16.22 1.63
CA GLN A 191 3.74 -15.88 0.27
C GLN A 191 3.10 -16.76 -0.82
N THR A 192 2.76 -18.00 -0.50
CA THR A 192 2.19 -18.98 -1.44
C THR A 192 0.74 -19.32 -1.14
N LEU A 193 0.12 -18.67 -0.15
CA LEU A 193 -1.25 -18.95 0.27
C LEU A 193 -2.26 -18.45 -0.77
N PRO A 194 -3.07 -19.32 -1.39
CA PRO A 194 -4.00 -18.92 -2.46
C PRO A 194 -5.00 -17.86 -2.02
N GLU A 195 -5.46 -17.91 -0.77
CA GLU A 195 -6.39 -16.96 -0.16
C GLU A 195 -5.82 -15.55 -0.03
N VAL A 196 -4.49 -15.40 -0.04
CA VAL A 196 -3.80 -14.10 0.00
C VAL A 196 -3.32 -13.70 -1.38
N ALA A 197 -2.74 -14.63 -2.13
CA ALA A 197 -2.10 -14.35 -3.40
C ALA A 197 -3.08 -14.32 -4.58
N GLU A 198 -4.10 -15.19 -4.58
CA GLU A 198 -4.92 -15.48 -5.77
C GLU A 198 -6.40 -15.18 -5.62
N THR A 199 -6.96 -15.39 -4.44
CA THR A 199 -8.37 -15.24 -4.11
C THR A 199 -8.58 -14.40 -2.84
N PRO A 200 -7.94 -13.21 -2.75
CA PRO A 200 -8.14 -12.33 -1.61
C PRO A 200 -9.59 -11.89 -1.50
N LEU A 201 -10.10 -11.80 -0.27
CA LEU A 201 -11.33 -11.05 -0.03
C LEU A 201 -11.07 -9.56 -0.27
N SER A 202 -12.12 -8.87 -0.69
CA SER A 202 -12.08 -7.43 -0.97
C SER A 202 -13.01 -6.69 -0.03
N PHE A 203 -12.58 -5.53 0.46
CA PHE A 203 -13.48 -4.52 1.00
C PHE A 203 -13.77 -3.40 -0.02
N GLY A 204 -13.21 -3.49 -1.23
CA GLY A 204 -13.39 -2.53 -2.32
C GLY A 204 -14.62 -2.80 -3.19
N ALA A 205 -14.76 -1.99 -4.24
CA ALA A 205 -15.89 -2.05 -5.18
C ALA A 205 -16.00 -3.34 -5.99
N PHE A 206 -14.90 -4.06 -6.16
CA PHE A 206 -14.84 -5.33 -6.88
C PHE A 206 -14.03 -6.36 -6.09
N TYR A 207 -14.23 -7.64 -6.38
CA TYR A 207 -13.41 -8.73 -5.88
C TYR A 207 -13.00 -9.65 -7.04
N ILE A 208 -11.91 -10.39 -6.86
CA ILE A 208 -11.47 -11.38 -7.86
C ILE A 208 -12.43 -12.57 -7.84
N SER A 209 -13.14 -12.80 -8.95
CA SER A 209 -14.03 -13.96 -9.10
C SER A 209 -13.36 -15.11 -9.88
N GLU A 210 -12.39 -14.81 -10.75
CA GLU A 210 -11.63 -15.81 -11.48
C GLU A 210 -10.20 -15.32 -11.79
N TRP A 211 -9.21 -16.21 -11.68
CA TRP A 211 -7.88 -15.99 -12.23
C TRP A 211 -7.44 -17.16 -13.10
N ALA A 212 -7.48 -16.96 -14.42
CA ALA A 212 -6.86 -17.84 -15.39
C ALA A 212 -5.38 -17.42 -15.58
N LYS A 213 -4.46 -18.13 -14.92
CA LYS A 213 -3.03 -17.81 -14.90
C LYS A 213 -2.47 -17.65 -16.32
N GLY A 214 -1.82 -16.51 -16.58
CA GLY A 214 -1.24 -16.18 -17.89
C GLY A 214 -2.25 -15.74 -18.95
N GLU A 215 -3.55 -15.72 -18.66
CA GLU A 215 -4.59 -15.34 -19.62
C GLU A 215 -5.40 -14.12 -19.17
N ARG A 216 -6.08 -14.20 -18.01
CA ARG A 216 -7.00 -13.13 -17.55
C ARG A 216 -7.26 -13.17 -16.05
N ILE A 217 -7.69 -12.03 -15.51
CA ILE A 217 -8.34 -11.92 -14.19
C ILE A 217 -9.71 -11.31 -14.38
N VAL A 218 -10.73 -11.93 -13.79
CA VAL A 218 -12.11 -11.45 -13.78
C VAL A 218 -12.41 -10.90 -12.39
N PHE A 219 -12.97 -9.70 -12.36
CA PHE A 219 -13.45 -9.05 -11.17
C PHE A 219 -14.96 -8.84 -11.26
N GLU A 220 -15.67 -9.21 -10.21
CA GLU A 220 -17.11 -8.97 -10.07
C GLU A 220 -17.38 -7.88 -9.06
N ARG A 221 -18.50 -7.16 -9.24
CA ARG A 221 -18.93 -6.13 -8.31
C ARG A 221 -19.13 -6.73 -6.91
N ASN A 222 -18.50 -6.13 -5.91
CA ASN A 222 -18.73 -6.48 -4.51
C ASN A 222 -20.13 -6.01 -4.08
N PRO A 223 -21.07 -6.92 -3.73
CA PRO A 223 -22.43 -6.54 -3.36
C PRO A 223 -22.51 -5.79 -2.02
N TYR A 224 -21.43 -5.80 -1.22
CA TYR A 224 -21.36 -5.16 0.10
C TYR A 224 -20.63 -3.82 0.09
N TRP A 225 -20.14 -3.36 -1.07
CA TRP A 225 -19.52 -2.06 -1.18
C TRP A 225 -20.57 -0.97 -1.39
N GLU A 226 -20.57 0.05 -0.53
CA GLU A 226 -21.64 1.07 -0.47
C GLU A 226 -21.45 2.24 -1.45
N GLY A 227 -20.31 2.35 -2.12
CA GLY A 227 -20.06 3.43 -3.06
C GLY A 227 -20.76 3.26 -4.41
N ASP A 228 -20.56 4.23 -5.30
CA ASP A 228 -21.13 4.21 -6.65
C ASP A 228 -20.14 3.67 -7.71
N VAL A 229 -20.50 2.56 -8.36
CA VAL A 229 -19.85 2.02 -9.56
C VAL A 229 -20.85 1.89 -10.72
N THR A 230 -21.75 2.87 -10.88
CA THR A 230 -22.80 2.88 -11.90
C THR A 230 -22.26 2.48 -13.28
N GLY A 231 -22.91 1.47 -13.87
CA GLY A 231 -22.62 0.99 -15.23
C GLY A 231 -21.60 -0.13 -15.36
N ILE A 232 -20.79 -0.43 -14.32
CA ILE A 232 -19.74 -1.46 -14.40
C ILE A 232 -20.07 -2.63 -13.46
N ASN A 233 -20.41 -3.79 -14.03
CA ASN A 233 -20.71 -5.00 -13.25
C ASN A 233 -19.53 -5.98 -13.16
N GLN A 234 -18.65 -5.93 -14.16
CA GLN A 234 -17.51 -6.83 -14.29
C GLN A 234 -16.35 -6.06 -14.91
N ILE A 235 -15.15 -6.34 -14.45
CA ILE A 235 -13.90 -5.90 -15.07
C ILE A 235 -13.13 -7.16 -15.46
N VAL A 236 -12.66 -7.23 -16.71
CA VAL A 236 -11.81 -8.33 -17.17
C VAL A 236 -10.47 -7.75 -17.59
N ILE A 237 -9.42 -8.09 -16.86
CA ILE A 237 -8.05 -7.77 -17.26
C ILE A 237 -7.53 -8.94 -18.09
N VAL A 238 -7.35 -8.72 -19.39
CA VAL A 238 -6.75 -9.70 -20.31
C VAL A 238 -5.27 -9.42 -20.44
N PHE A 239 -4.44 -10.46 -20.40
CA PHE A 239 -3.00 -10.35 -20.57
C PHE A 239 -2.64 -10.51 -22.04
N VAL A 240 -2.06 -9.46 -22.61
CA VAL A 240 -1.62 -9.44 -24.01
C VAL A 240 -0.17 -8.99 -24.03
N GLU A 241 0.74 -9.91 -24.40
CA GLU A 241 2.18 -9.66 -24.42
C GLU A 241 2.60 -8.77 -25.61
N ASP A 242 1.92 -8.92 -26.75
CA ASP A 242 2.23 -8.17 -27.97
C ASP A 242 1.41 -6.89 -28.07
N THR A 243 2.09 -5.74 -28.07
CA THR A 243 1.45 -4.42 -28.13
C THR A 243 0.64 -4.22 -29.42
N ASN A 244 1.08 -4.74 -30.56
CA ASN A 244 0.34 -4.61 -31.82
C ASN A 244 -0.98 -5.39 -31.78
N GLN A 245 -0.96 -6.58 -31.18
CA GLN A 245 -2.16 -7.37 -30.93
C GLN A 245 -3.11 -6.64 -29.96
N ALA A 246 -2.59 -6.02 -28.90
CA ALA A 246 -3.42 -5.27 -27.95
C ALA A 246 -4.10 -4.05 -28.63
N VAL A 247 -3.37 -3.30 -29.46
CA VAL A 247 -3.92 -2.21 -30.27
C VAL A 247 -4.99 -2.73 -31.23
N ALA A 248 -4.76 -3.86 -31.89
CA ALA A 248 -5.76 -4.47 -32.77
C ALA A 248 -7.03 -4.87 -32.02
N GLN A 249 -6.91 -5.46 -30.83
CA GLN A 249 -8.05 -5.80 -29.98
C GLN A 249 -8.87 -4.57 -29.58
N LEU A 250 -8.22 -3.45 -29.21
CA LEU A 250 -8.91 -2.20 -28.92
C LEU A 250 -9.67 -1.68 -30.14
N LEU A 251 -9.02 -1.64 -31.31
CA LEU A 251 -9.63 -1.12 -32.55
C LEU A 251 -10.79 -1.99 -33.06
N ASN A 252 -10.79 -3.28 -32.74
CA ASN A 252 -11.88 -4.21 -33.07
C ASN A 252 -13.01 -4.20 -32.04
N GLY A 253 -12.80 -3.61 -30.86
CA GLY A 253 -13.75 -3.63 -29.74
C GLY A 253 -13.72 -4.94 -28.93
N ASP A 254 -12.63 -5.71 -29.01
CA ASP A 254 -12.41 -6.89 -28.16
C ASP A 254 -12.02 -6.49 -26.73
N VAL A 255 -11.42 -5.30 -26.56
CA VAL A 255 -11.15 -4.66 -25.26
C VAL A 255 -11.58 -3.20 -25.29
N ASP A 256 -12.03 -2.68 -24.14
CA ASP A 256 -12.50 -1.30 -24.01
C ASP A 256 -11.39 -0.29 -23.67
N PHE A 257 -10.30 -0.78 -23.07
CA PHE A 257 -9.23 0.04 -22.52
C PHE A 257 -7.87 -0.64 -22.66
N LEU A 258 -6.85 0.13 -23.04
CA LEU A 258 -5.45 -0.29 -22.97
C LEU A 258 -4.75 0.44 -21.83
N GLU A 259 -4.17 -0.33 -20.91
CA GLU A 259 -3.38 0.24 -19.83
C GLU A 259 -2.06 0.78 -20.38
N ARG A 260 -1.59 1.90 -19.82
CA ARG A 260 -0.41 2.61 -20.34
C ARG A 260 0.84 1.74 -20.43
N ALA A 261 1.03 0.73 -19.57
CA ALA A 261 2.19 -0.15 -19.61
C ALA A 261 2.13 -1.15 -20.77
N THR A 262 0.96 -1.36 -21.38
CA THR A 262 0.83 -2.12 -22.64
C THR A 262 1.39 -1.33 -23.82
N LEU A 263 1.41 0.00 -23.73
CA LEU A 263 1.89 0.91 -24.76
C LEU A 263 3.32 1.39 -24.42
N GLY A 264 4.28 1.06 -25.28
CA GLY A 264 5.61 1.69 -25.23
C GLY A 264 5.61 3.07 -25.90
N GLY A 265 6.80 3.65 -26.10
CA GLY A 265 7.00 4.87 -26.91
C GLY A 265 7.11 4.60 -28.43
N GLY A 266 6.60 3.47 -28.91
CA GLY A 266 6.80 2.95 -30.27
C GLY A 266 5.81 3.50 -31.31
N ALA A 267 5.87 2.93 -32.52
CA ALA A 267 5.01 3.30 -33.65
C ALA A 267 3.52 2.99 -33.41
N GLU A 268 3.23 2.11 -32.45
CA GLU A 268 1.89 1.71 -32.01
C GLU A 268 1.12 2.91 -31.43
N VAL A 269 1.81 3.84 -30.78
CA VAL A 269 1.20 5.09 -30.27
C VAL A 269 0.68 5.95 -31.42
N GLN A 270 1.44 6.05 -32.52
CA GLN A 270 1.00 6.81 -33.69
C GLN A 270 -0.24 6.18 -34.33
N THR A 271 -0.32 4.84 -34.33
CA THR A 271 -1.51 4.13 -34.83
C THR A 271 -2.76 4.49 -34.02
N LEU A 272 -2.65 4.64 -32.70
CA LEU A 272 -3.76 5.06 -31.85
C LEU A 272 -4.10 6.55 -32.02
N ILE A 273 -3.11 7.42 -32.21
CA ILE A 273 -3.34 8.84 -32.52
C ILE A 273 -4.11 8.98 -33.83
N ASP A 274 -3.67 8.30 -34.90
CA ASP A 274 -4.33 8.32 -36.20
C ASP A 274 -5.77 7.75 -36.12
N ALA A 275 -6.00 6.76 -35.26
CA ALA A 275 -7.32 6.21 -35.00
C ALA A 275 -8.21 7.16 -34.19
N ALA A 276 -7.63 7.93 -33.26
CA ALA A 276 -8.33 8.97 -32.50
C ALA A 276 -8.74 10.15 -33.40
N ASP A 277 -7.89 10.57 -34.33
CA ASP A 277 -8.22 11.58 -35.36
C ASP A 277 -9.39 11.15 -36.26
N GLN A 278 -9.61 9.84 -36.39
CA GLN A 278 -10.75 9.24 -37.09
C GLN A 278 -11.98 9.03 -36.19
N GLY A 279 -11.90 9.38 -34.90
CA GLY A 279 -12.97 9.22 -33.92
C GLY A 279 -13.25 7.77 -33.52
N LYS A 280 -12.29 6.85 -33.69
CA LYS A 280 -12.47 5.42 -33.35
C LYS A 280 -12.19 5.10 -31.89
N VAL A 281 -11.27 5.82 -31.28
CA VAL A 281 -10.82 5.64 -29.90
C VAL A 281 -10.55 7.01 -29.27
N ASN A 282 -10.51 7.07 -27.94
CA ASN A 282 -9.97 8.22 -27.22
C ASN A 282 -8.53 7.92 -26.81
N VAL A 283 -7.66 8.91 -26.91
CA VAL A 283 -6.26 8.82 -26.47
C VAL A 283 -5.98 9.95 -25.48
N GLU A 284 -5.52 9.60 -24.29
CA GLU A 284 -5.08 10.54 -23.27
C GLU A 284 -3.57 10.41 -23.08
N ILE A 285 -2.84 11.49 -23.36
CA ILE A 285 -1.39 11.54 -23.16
C ILE A 285 -1.14 12.21 -21.81
N LEU A 286 -0.71 11.43 -20.83
CA LEU A 286 -0.42 11.89 -19.49
C LEU A 286 1.10 11.91 -19.26
N PRO A 287 1.68 13.02 -18.78
CA PRO A 287 3.06 13.03 -18.33
C PRO A 287 3.21 12.08 -17.14
N SER A 288 4.27 11.27 -17.16
CA SER A 288 4.56 10.31 -16.10
C SER A 288 5.86 10.67 -15.38
N PRO A 289 5.95 10.49 -14.05
CA PRO A 289 7.23 10.56 -13.33
C PRO A 289 8.11 9.32 -13.59
N THR A 290 7.66 8.37 -14.43
CA THR A 290 8.49 7.23 -14.84
C THR A 290 9.64 7.69 -15.73
N TRP A 291 10.85 7.28 -15.39
CA TRP A 291 12.04 7.44 -16.20
C TRP A 291 12.72 6.08 -16.34
N GLU A 292 13.27 5.79 -17.52
CA GLU A 292 14.05 4.57 -17.75
C GLU A 292 15.52 4.84 -17.44
N HIS A 293 16.17 3.89 -16.76
CA HIS A 293 17.57 4.01 -16.37
C HIS A 293 18.32 2.70 -16.50
N ILE A 294 19.64 2.82 -16.56
CA ILE A 294 20.57 1.69 -16.52
C ILE A 294 21.24 1.73 -15.16
N ASP A 295 20.91 0.77 -14.31
CA ASP A 295 21.59 0.60 -13.04
C ASP A 295 22.94 -0.08 -13.25
N MET A 296 24.00 0.63 -12.86
CA MET A 296 25.33 0.07 -12.87
C MET A 296 25.53 -0.75 -11.60
N ASN A 297 25.76 -2.06 -11.74
CA ASN A 297 26.16 -2.88 -10.60
C ASN A 297 27.54 -2.43 -10.11
N LEU A 298 27.57 -1.66 -9.02
CA LEU A 298 28.81 -1.16 -8.40
C LEU A 298 29.52 -2.22 -7.55
N PHE A 299 28.89 -3.36 -7.30
CA PHE A 299 29.44 -4.50 -6.57
C PHE A 299 29.96 -5.58 -7.52
N THR A 300 30.90 -5.20 -8.39
CA THR A 300 31.71 -6.18 -9.12
C THR A 300 32.83 -6.68 -8.19
N LYS A 301 32.86 -7.99 -7.92
CA LYS A 301 33.99 -8.64 -7.26
C LYS A 301 35.28 -8.46 -8.04
#